data_AF-S6UNR5-F1
#
_entry.id   AF-S6UNR5-F1
#
_cell.length_a   1.000
_cell.length_b   1.000
_cell.length_c   1.000
_cell.angle_alpha   90.00
_cell.angle_beta   90.00
_cell.angle_gamma   90.00
#
_symmetry.space_group_name_H-M   'P 1'
#
loop_
_entity.id
_entity.type
_entity.pdbx_description
1 polymer ?
#
loop_
_entity_poly.entity_id
_entity_poly.type
_entity_poly.pdbx_seq_one_letter_code
_entity_poly.pdbx_strand_id
1 'polypeptide(L)'
;ERLAASFFSLPDRYRLHYDLHTAIRGSKIEQFALYPWKEGRQHSRFELARLRAAGMSAVLLQNKPSIVFSAYTYEQLGAEAFTLELGKARPFGQNQHVNLAPLRLRLEQIIEGSEPEPDESLEGLQLFSVAREVIKRSDAFTFNLADDVENFSELEKGYVLAEDVSDSRWVVKEEGARIIFPNPKVKNGLRAGIVIVPADADGLG
;
A
#
# COMPACT_ATOMS: atom_id res chain seq x y z
N GLU A 1 -0.39 11.09 -16.43
CA GLU A 1 -1.79 11.53 -16.29
C GLU A 1 -2.52 11.68 -17.63
N ARG A 2 -2.18 12.64 -18.52
CA ARG A 2 -2.92 12.85 -19.79
C ARG A 2 -3.11 11.59 -20.65
N LEU A 3 -2.07 10.76 -20.81
CA LEU A 3 -2.16 9.50 -21.54
C LEU A 3 -3.11 8.50 -20.88
N ALA A 4 -3.11 8.44 -19.54
CA ALA A 4 -4.01 7.57 -18.78
C ALA A 4 -5.46 8.04 -18.92
N ALA A 5 -5.71 9.35 -18.87
CA ALA A 5 -7.03 9.91 -19.12
C ALA A 5 -7.54 9.56 -20.53
N SER A 6 -6.67 9.64 -21.54
CA SER A 6 -7.03 9.22 -22.91
C SER A 6 -7.29 7.71 -23.00
N PHE A 7 -6.45 6.88 -22.36
CA PHE A 7 -6.59 5.42 -22.36
C PHE A 7 -7.90 4.97 -21.69
N PHE A 8 -8.25 5.57 -20.55
CA PHE A 8 -9.48 5.27 -19.81
C PHE A 8 -10.70 6.07 -20.25
N SER A 9 -10.65 6.79 -21.39
CA SER A 9 -11.73 7.68 -21.82
C SER A 9 -12.99 6.97 -22.29
N LEU A 10 -12.88 5.72 -22.77
CA LEU A 10 -14.02 4.98 -23.30
C LEU A 10 -15.01 4.62 -22.17
N PRO A 11 -16.32 4.89 -22.35
CA PRO A 11 -17.36 4.53 -21.38
C PRO A 11 -17.58 3.01 -21.35
N ASP A 12 -18.27 2.55 -20.31
CA ASP A 12 -18.75 1.16 -20.17
C ASP A 12 -17.66 0.08 -20.26
N ARG A 13 -16.45 0.43 -19.81
CA ARG A 13 -15.32 -0.50 -19.69
C ARG A 13 -14.98 -0.69 -18.23
N TYR A 14 -14.64 -1.93 -17.89
CA TYR A 14 -13.93 -2.19 -16.65
C TYR A 14 -12.49 -1.67 -16.76
N ARG A 15 -12.04 -0.90 -15.76
CA ARG A 15 -10.78 -0.13 -15.82
C ARG A 15 -9.87 -0.61 -14.70
N LEU A 16 -8.70 -1.13 -15.07
CA LEU A 16 -7.70 -1.61 -14.13
C LEU A 16 -6.38 -0.88 -14.30
N HIS A 17 -5.75 -0.53 -13.18
CA HIS A 17 -4.41 0.04 -13.17
C HIS A 17 -3.55 -0.57 -12.05
N TYR A 18 -2.55 -1.34 -12.45
CA TYR A 18 -1.52 -1.87 -11.54
C TYR A 18 -0.22 -1.09 -11.73
N ASP A 19 0.14 -0.29 -10.73
CA ASP A 19 1.40 0.44 -10.67
C ASP A 19 2.42 -0.43 -9.91
N LEU A 20 3.37 -1.03 -10.63
CA LEU A 20 4.27 -2.06 -10.12
C LEU A 20 5.57 -1.45 -9.58
N HIS A 21 5.82 -1.63 -8.28
CA HIS A 21 6.98 -1.08 -7.57
C HIS A 21 7.79 -2.19 -6.90
N THR A 22 9.00 -1.81 -6.50
CA THR A 22 9.83 -2.59 -5.59
C THR A 22 10.37 -1.66 -4.51
N ALA A 23 10.52 -2.17 -3.29
CA ALA A 23 10.95 -1.38 -2.15
C ALA A 23 12.48 -1.41 -2.00
N ILE A 24 13.07 -0.31 -1.55
CA ILE A 24 14.50 -0.27 -1.21
C ILE A 24 14.76 -0.98 0.14
N ARG A 25 13.79 -0.88 1.06
CA ARG A 25 13.86 -1.48 2.41
C ARG A 25 13.33 -2.91 2.43
N GLY A 26 13.78 -3.68 3.42
CA GLY A 26 13.17 -4.97 3.74
C GLY A 26 11.73 -4.81 4.23
N SER A 27 11.01 -5.92 4.25
CA SER A 27 9.61 -5.97 4.67
C SER A 27 9.33 -7.32 5.32
N LYS A 28 8.66 -7.31 6.48
CA LYS A 28 8.14 -8.54 7.11
C LYS A 28 7.04 -9.19 6.26
N ILE A 29 6.35 -8.40 5.44
CA ILE A 29 5.40 -8.87 4.43
C ILE A 29 5.93 -8.43 3.06
N GLU A 30 6.56 -9.36 2.33
CA GLU A 30 7.34 -9.01 1.15
C GLU A 30 6.49 -8.45 0.00
N GLN A 31 5.31 -9.02 -0.24
CA GLN A 31 4.40 -8.64 -1.32
C GLN A 31 3.09 -8.09 -0.76
N PHE A 32 2.85 -6.80 -0.98
CA PHE A 32 1.65 -6.12 -0.51
C PHE A 32 1.18 -5.03 -1.47
N ALA A 33 -0.10 -4.66 -1.38
CA ALA A 33 -0.69 -3.61 -2.20
C ALA A 33 -1.12 -2.41 -1.36
N LEU A 34 -1.15 -1.23 -1.98
CA LEU A 34 -1.84 -0.06 -1.47
C LEU A 34 -3.08 0.16 -2.30
N TYR A 35 -4.24 0.21 -1.65
CA TYR A 35 -5.53 0.44 -2.29
C TYR A 35 -5.97 1.89 -2.02
N PRO A 36 -5.99 2.78 -3.05
CA PRO A 36 -6.36 4.18 -2.88
C PRO A 36 -7.76 4.39 -2.32
N TRP A 37 -7.99 5.57 -1.77
CA TRP A 37 -9.27 5.97 -1.20
C TRP A 37 -9.91 7.08 -2.03
N LYS A 38 -11.24 7.08 -2.07
CA LYS A 38 -12.06 8.18 -2.61
C LYS A 38 -13.33 8.30 -1.76
N GLU A 39 -13.72 9.52 -1.45
CA GLU A 39 -14.99 9.81 -0.77
C GLU A 39 -16.17 9.16 -1.50
N GLY A 40 -17.02 8.43 -0.74
CA GLY A 40 -18.21 7.77 -1.27
C GLY A 40 -17.95 6.52 -2.11
N ARG A 41 -16.71 6.02 -2.19
CA ARG A 41 -16.37 4.77 -2.88
C ARG A 41 -15.83 3.76 -1.89
N GLN A 42 -16.46 2.59 -1.84
CA GLN A 42 -15.99 1.46 -1.04
C GLN A 42 -14.87 0.71 -1.78
N HIS A 43 -13.93 0.16 -1.01
CA HIS A 43 -12.95 -0.80 -1.54
C HIS A 43 -13.66 -2.08 -1.94
N SER A 44 -13.38 -2.58 -3.14
CA SER A 44 -14.03 -3.76 -3.70
C SER A 44 -13.47 -5.05 -3.09
N ARG A 45 -14.35 -5.88 -2.52
CA ARG A 45 -13.99 -7.22 -2.05
C ARG A 45 -13.47 -8.10 -3.19
N PHE A 46 -14.09 -8.00 -4.35
CA PHE A 46 -13.71 -8.73 -5.56
C PHE A 46 -12.26 -8.43 -5.96
N GLU A 47 -11.85 -7.15 -5.97
CA GLU A 47 -10.46 -6.79 -6.28
C GLU A 47 -9.46 -7.25 -5.23
N LEU A 48 -9.83 -7.24 -3.95
CA LEU A 48 -8.99 -7.79 -2.89
C LEU A 48 -8.77 -9.31 -3.07
N ALA A 49 -9.82 -10.05 -3.42
CA ALA A 49 -9.72 -11.48 -3.73
C ALA A 49 -8.83 -11.73 -4.96
N ARG A 50 -8.90 -10.87 -5.99
CA ARG A 50 -7.99 -10.90 -7.14
C ARG A 50 -6.55 -10.67 -6.72
N LEU A 51 -6.27 -9.67 -5.88
CA LEU A 51 -4.90 -9.39 -5.39
C LEU A 51 -4.33 -10.56 -4.58
N ARG A 52 -5.16 -11.19 -3.74
CA ARG A 52 -4.81 -12.43 -3.04
C ARG A 52 -4.43 -13.53 -4.03
N ALA A 53 -5.26 -13.78 -5.04
CA ALA A 53 -5.00 -14.78 -6.07
C ALA A 53 -3.75 -14.46 -6.92
N ALA A 54 -3.39 -13.18 -7.03
CA ALA A 54 -2.15 -12.71 -7.64
C ALA A 54 -0.92 -12.86 -6.72
N GLY A 55 -1.06 -13.42 -5.53
CA GLY A 55 0.03 -13.66 -4.58
C GLY A 55 0.35 -12.51 -3.64
N MET A 56 -0.51 -11.47 -3.56
CA MET A 56 -0.34 -10.45 -2.53
C MET A 56 -0.69 -11.04 -1.16
N SER A 57 0.15 -10.76 -0.16
CA SER A 57 -0.03 -11.25 1.22
C SER A 57 -0.73 -10.23 2.12
N ALA A 58 -0.69 -8.95 1.74
CA ALA A 58 -1.39 -7.89 2.46
C ALA A 58 -1.90 -6.78 1.54
N VAL A 59 -2.92 -6.06 2.01
CA VAL A 59 -3.39 -4.82 1.39
C VAL A 59 -3.56 -3.74 2.45
N LEU A 60 -2.98 -2.58 2.18
CA LEU A 60 -3.23 -1.36 2.94
C LEU A 60 -4.35 -0.56 2.29
N LEU A 61 -5.49 -0.51 2.97
CA LEU A 61 -6.62 0.33 2.63
C LEU A 61 -6.30 1.77 3.05
N GLN A 62 -6.12 2.65 2.07
CA GLN A 62 -5.99 4.08 2.33
C GLN A 62 -7.33 4.61 2.86
N ASN A 63 -7.29 5.67 3.67
CA ASN A 63 -8.48 6.31 4.21
C ASN A 63 -8.55 7.82 3.92
N LYS A 64 -7.69 8.28 3.00
CA LYS A 64 -7.62 9.68 2.59
C LYS A 64 -7.01 9.82 1.19
N PRO A 65 -7.20 10.97 0.52
CA PRO A 65 -6.62 11.21 -0.79
C PRO A 65 -5.09 11.14 -0.78
N SER A 66 -4.53 10.75 -1.93
CA SER A 66 -3.09 10.65 -2.14
C SER A 66 -2.74 11.19 -3.52
N ILE A 67 -1.49 11.63 -3.68
CA ILE A 67 -0.97 12.23 -4.92
C ILE A 67 -0.27 11.22 -5.83
N VAL A 68 -0.28 9.93 -5.45
CA VAL A 68 0.36 8.88 -6.25
C VAL A 68 -0.47 8.56 -7.49
N PHE A 69 0.18 7.96 -8.49
CA PHE A 69 -0.46 7.76 -9.79
C PHE A 69 -1.66 6.80 -9.73
N SER A 70 -1.59 5.73 -8.93
CA SER A 70 -2.73 4.83 -8.68
C SER A 70 -3.92 5.57 -8.06
N ALA A 71 -3.68 6.51 -7.13
CA ALA A 71 -4.72 7.33 -6.53
C ALA A 71 -5.36 8.27 -7.56
N TYR A 72 -4.58 8.90 -8.43
CA TYR A 72 -5.10 9.72 -9.53
C TYR A 72 -6.05 8.91 -10.43
N THR A 73 -5.64 7.72 -10.90
CA THR A 73 -6.50 6.92 -11.78
C THR A 73 -7.73 6.37 -11.07
N TYR A 74 -7.61 6.03 -9.79
CA TYR A 74 -8.72 5.57 -8.97
C TYR A 74 -9.76 6.67 -8.80
N GLU A 75 -9.30 7.86 -8.41
CA GLU A 75 -10.16 8.96 -8.05
C GLU A 75 -10.78 9.64 -9.29
N GLN A 76 -9.93 10.01 -10.24
CA GLN A 76 -10.29 10.89 -11.35
C GLN A 76 -10.80 10.12 -12.57
N LEU A 77 -10.34 8.88 -12.76
CA LEU A 77 -10.65 8.09 -13.96
C LEU A 77 -11.52 6.86 -13.66
N GLY A 78 -11.94 6.66 -12.40
CA GLY A 78 -12.82 5.56 -12.01
C GLY A 78 -12.23 4.17 -12.23
N ALA A 79 -10.89 4.06 -12.30
CA ALA A 79 -10.24 2.76 -12.36
C ALA A 79 -10.30 2.06 -10.99
N GLU A 80 -10.30 0.74 -10.97
CA GLU A 80 -9.75 -0.02 -9.84
C GLU A 80 -8.23 0.00 -9.99
N ALA A 81 -7.53 0.57 -9.00
CA ALA A 81 -6.13 0.87 -9.12
C ALA A 81 -5.36 0.55 -7.86
N PHE A 82 -4.11 0.13 -8.03
CA PHE A 82 -3.28 -0.38 -6.94
C PHE A 82 -1.83 0.01 -7.18
N THR A 83 -1.13 0.36 -6.09
CA THR A 83 0.33 0.31 -6.08
C THR A 83 0.74 -1.03 -5.50
N LEU A 84 1.48 -1.84 -6.24
CA LEU A 84 1.96 -3.15 -5.79
C LEU A 84 3.43 -3.05 -5.40
N GLU A 85 3.76 -3.41 -4.17
CA GLU A 85 5.12 -3.54 -3.68
C GLU A 85 5.53 -5.01 -3.80
N LEU A 86 6.42 -5.30 -4.75
CA LEU A 86 6.74 -6.67 -5.18
C LEU A 86 8.03 -7.21 -4.58
N GLY A 87 8.34 -6.81 -3.35
CA GLY A 87 9.59 -7.14 -2.68
C GLY A 87 10.73 -6.16 -2.96
N LYS A 88 11.96 -6.58 -2.64
CA LYS A 88 13.12 -5.69 -2.62
C LYS A 88 13.65 -5.37 -4.03
N ALA A 89 13.93 -4.10 -4.29
CA ALA A 89 14.55 -3.63 -5.52
C ALA A 89 15.94 -4.25 -5.71
N ARG A 90 16.17 -4.85 -6.89
CA ARG A 90 17.47 -5.40 -7.28
C ARG A 90 17.79 -5.06 -8.74
N PRO A 91 19.07 -5.08 -9.13
CA PRO A 91 19.45 -4.92 -10.53
C PRO A 91 18.79 -5.96 -11.45
N PHE A 92 18.70 -5.65 -12.74
CA PHE A 92 18.20 -6.58 -13.75
C PHE A 92 18.95 -7.92 -13.69
N GLY A 93 18.20 -9.02 -13.80
CA GLY A 93 18.73 -10.39 -13.70
C GLY A 93 18.88 -10.94 -12.28
N GLN A 94 18.68 -10.12 -11.23
CA GLN A 94 18.94 -10.52 -9.84
C GLN A 94 17.69 -10.70 -8.96
N ASN A 95 16.49 -10.68 -9.55
CA ASN A 95 15.19 -10.76 -8.84
C ASN A 95 14.74 -12.21 -8.51
N GLN A 96 15.64 -13.18 -8.54
CA GLN A 96 15.35 -14.62 -8.51
C GLN A 96 14.72 -15.12 -7.20
N HIS A 97 14.76 -14.31 -6.14
CA HIS A 97 14.31 -14.70 -4.80
C HIS A 97 12.86 -14.35 -4.51
N VAL A 98 12.20 -13.56 -5.37
CA VAL A 98 10.78 -13.21 -5.20
C VAL A 98 9.94 -14.05 -6.15
N ASN A 99 8.95 -14.77 -5.61
CA ASN A 99 8.02 -15.53 -6.42
C ASN A 99 6.92 -14.62 -7.01
N LEU A 100 7.12 -14.19 -8.26
CA LEU A 100 6.14 -13.40 -9.02
C LEU A 100 5.27 -14.25 -9.94
N ALA A 101 5.38 -15.59 -9.91
CA ALA A 101 4.62 -16.46 -10.80
C ALA A 101 3.09 -16.30 -10.65
N PRO A 102 2.51 -16.17 -9.43
CA PRO A 102 1.07 -15.93 -9.28
C PRO A 102 0.62 -14.61 -9.90
N LEU A 103 1.38 -13.53 -9.67
CA LEU A 103 1.07 -12.21 -10.23
C LEU A 103 1.14 -12.24 -11.76
N ARG A 104 2.21 -12.83 -12.31
CA ARG A 104 2.39 -12.97 -13.74
C ARG A 104 1.21 -13.72 -14.36
N LEU A 105 0.86 -14.88 -13.82
CA LEU A 105 -0.26 -15.69 -14.31
C LEU A 105 -1.56 -14.88 -14.30
N ARG A 106 -1.84 -14.17 -13.20
CA ARG A 106 -3.05 -13.35 -13.09
C ARG A 106 -3.08 -12.21 -14.10
N LEU A 107 -1.96 -11.53 -14.32
CA LEU A 107 -1.86 -10.47 -15.33
C LEU A 107 -2.05 -11.00 -16.75
N GLU A 108 -1.45 -12.15 -17.08
CA GLU A 108 -1.66 -12.84 -18.37
C GLU A 108 -3.15 -13.16 -18.57
N GLN A 109 -3.80 -13.74 -17.56
CA GLN A 109 -5.23 -14.07 -17.61
C GLN A 109 -6.15 -12.84 -17.77
N ILE A 110 -5.84 -11.73 -17.09
CA ILE A 110 -6.59 -10.47 -17.24
C ILE A 110 -6.46 -9.94 -18.67
N ILE A 111 -5.25 -9.96 -19.24
CA ILE A 111 -4.98 -9.49 -20.60
C ILE A 111 -5.69 -10.37 -21.64
N GLU A 112 -5.69 -11.69 -21.43
CA GLU A 112 -6.34 -12.66 -22.31
C GLU A 112 -7.87 -12.70 -22.16
N GLY A 113 -8.41 -12.12 -21.09
CA GLY A 113 -9.83 -12.26 -20.74
C GLY A 113 -10.20 -13.68 -20.28
N SER A 114 -9.23 -14.42 -19.76
CA SER A 114 -9.36 -15.81 -19.28
C SER A 114 -9.32 -15.91 -17.75
N GLU A 115 -9.55 -14.78 -17.07
CA GLU A 115 -9.53 -14.72 -15.61
C GLU A 115 -10.58 -15.66 -15.00
N PRO A 116 -10.19 -16.58 -14.09
CA PRO A 116 -11.17 -17.39 -13.38
C PRO A 116 -12.00 -16.51 -12.44
N GLU A 117 -13.28 -16.83 -12.28
CA GLU A 117 -14.12 -16.18 -11.27
C GLU A 117 -13.49 -16.36 -9.88
N PRO A 118 -13.21 -15.26 -9.15
CA PRO A 118 -12.66 -15.36 -7.82
C PRO A 118 -13.71 -15.90 -6.85
N ASP A 119 -13.28 -16.72 -5.90
CA ASP A 119 -14.10 -17.29 -4.81
C ASP A 119 -14.55 -16.24 -3.76
N GLU A 120 -14.28 -14.96 -3.99
CA GLU A 120 -14.41 -13.82 -3.06
C GLU A 120 -13.81 -14.04 -1.66
N SER A 121 -13.00 -15.08 -1.49
CA SER A 121 -12.31 -15.37 -0.23
C SER A 121 -11.14 -14.42 -0.07
N LEU A 122 -11.04 -13.85 1.13
CA LEU A 122 -9.89 -13.06 1.57
C LEU A 122 -9.02 -13.84 2.56
N GLU A 123 -9.27 -15.14 2.73
CA GLU A 123 -8.48 -15.97 3.64
C GLU A 123 -7.00 -15.98 3.21
N GLY A 124 -6.12 -15.67 4.16
CA GLY A 124 -4.68 -15.52 3.92
C GLY A 124 -4.24 -14.14 3.43
N LEU A 125 -5.17 -13.21 3.14
CA LEU A 125 -4.87 -11.82 2.82
C LEU A 125 -5.01 -10.95 4.08
N GLN A 126 -3.91 -10.37 4.55
CA GLN A 126 -3.95 -9.44 5.69
C GLN A 126 -4.41 -8.05 5.24
N LEU A 127 -5.46 -7.53 5.85
CA LEU A 127 -5.91 -6.15 5.61
C LEU A 127 -5.39 -5.22 6.69
N PHE A 128 -4.96 -4.04 6.28
CA PHE A 128 -4.56 -2.97 7.17
C PHE A 128 -5.26 -1.67 6.79
N SER A 129 -5.48 -0.82 7.77
CA SER A 129 -5.91 0.57 7.57
C SER A 129 -4.85 1.54 8.09
N VAL A 130 -4.83 2.74 7.52
CA VAL A 130 -3.95 3.81 7.99
C VAL A 130 -4.46 4.35 9.32
N ALA A 131 -3.72 4.16 10.40
CA ALA A 131 -4.05 4.78 11.69
C ALA A 131 -3.64 6.25 11.72
N ARG A 132 -2.40 6.53 11.29
CA ARG A 132 -1.84 7.89 11.28
C ARG A 132 -0.59 7.99 10.45
N GLU A 133 -0.25 9.22 10.08
CA GLU A 133 1.01 9.54 9.42
C GLU A 133 1.95 10.27 10.39
N VAL A 134 3.23 9.95 10.30
CA VAL A 134 4.29 10.67 11.00
C VAL A 134 4.84 11.71 10.03
N ILE A 135 4.63 12.99 10.31
CA ILE A 135 5.09 14.10 9.48
C ILE A 135 6.29 14.75 10.15
N LYS A 136 7.42 14.84 9.43
CA LYS A 136 8.61 15.57 9.88
C LYS A 136 8.34 17.06 9.76
N ARG A 137 8.40 17.82 10.85
CA ARG A 137 8.09 19.27 10.85
C ARG A 137 9.35 20.13 10.93
N SER A 138 10.40 19.67 11.59
CA SER A 138 11.65 20.40 11.71
C SER A 138 12.89 19.52 11.55
N ASP A 139 14.06 20.16 11.53
CA ASP A 139 15.35 19.48 11.50
C ASP A 139 15.74 18.83 12.83
N ALA A 140 15.03 19.13 13.93
CA ALA A 140 15.21 18.43 15.21
C ALA A 140 14.43 17.11 15.30
N PHE A 141 13.72 16.73 14.23
CA PHE A 141 12.95 15.50 14.17
C PHE A 141 13.83 14.27 14.41
N THR A 142 13.45 13.48 15.40
CA THR A 142 14.04 12.19 15.72
C THR A 142 13.02 11.10 15.46
N PHE A 143 13.39 10.14 14.61
CA PHE A 143 12.58 8.95 14.37
C PHE A 143 13.22 7.79 15.14
N ASN A 144 12.58 7.37 16.23
CA ASN A 144 13.09 6.29 17.08
C ASN A 144 12.75 4.97 16.40
N LEU A 145 13.52 4.59 15.38
CA LEU A 145 13.48 3.29 14.74
C LEU A 145 14.91 2.93 14.33
N ALA A 146 15.22 1.64 14.25
CA ALA A 146 16.50 1.21 13.68
C ALA A 146 16.60 1.65 12.21
N ASP A 147 17.80 1.98 11.75
CA ASP A 147 18.03 2.44 10.38
C ASP A 147 17.61 1.41 9.31
N ASP A 148 17.65 0.13 9.66
CA ASP A 148 17.30 -1.03 8.84
C ASP A 148 15.88 -1.57 9.13
N VAL A 149 15.05 -0.83 9.87
CA VAL A 149 13.68 -1.24 10.19
C VAL A 149 12.92 -1.64 8.92
N GLU A 150 12.29 -2.81 8.98
CA GLU A 150 11.53 -3.38 7.88
C GLU A 150 10.11 -2.83 7.87
N ASN A 151 9.51 -2.73 6.69
CA ASN A 151 8.07 -2.51 6.59
C ASN A 151 7.31 -3.62 7.35
N PHE A 152 6.16 -3.25 7.92
CA PHE A 152 5.32 -4.09 8.77
C PHE A 152 5.98 -4.51 10.10
N SER A 153 7.08 -3.88 10.52
CA SER A 153 7.60 -4.06 11.87
C SER A 153 6.59 -3.59 12.91
N GLU A 154 6.36 -4.40 13.94
CA GLU A 154 5.41 -4.11 15.01
C GLU A 154 5.94 -2.99 15.92
N LEU A 155 5.00 -2.18 16.40
CA LEU A 155 5.25 -1.07 17.30
C LEU A 155 4.46 -1.30 18.60
N GLU A 156 5.17 -1.41 19.72
CA GLU A 156 4.53 -1.61 21.02
C GLU A 156 3.73 -0.37 21.46
N LYS A 157 2.58 -0.60 22.08
CA LYS A 157 1.79 0.48 22.68
C LYS A 157 2.56 1.17 23.79
N GLY A 158 2.55 2.50 23.79
CA GLY A 158 3.37 3.33 24.68
C GLY A 158 4.77 3.63 24.15
N TYR A 159 5.20 2.99 23.04
CA TYR A 159 6.47 3.29 22.40
C TYR A 159 6.50 4.72 21.85
N VAL A 160 7.61 5.40 22.07
CA VAL A 160 7.84 6.77 21.58
C VAL A 160 8.42 6.66 20.18
N LEU A 161 7.55 6.67 19.18
CA LEU A 161 7.91 6.44 17.78
C LEU A 161 8.74 7.59 17.20
N ALA A 162 8.37 8.83 17.48
CA ALA A 162 9.09 10.00 16.99
C ALA A 162 8.94 11.18 17.95
N GLU A 163 9.86 12.12 17.84
CA GLU A 163 9.91 13.38 18.59
C GLU A 163 10.34 14.52 17.64
N ASP A 164 9.81 15.72 17.85
CA ASP A 164 10.13 16.93 17.08
C ASP A 164 9.95 18.16 17.98
N VAL A 165 10.23 19.36 17.47
CA VAL A 165 10.08 20.62 18.21
C VAL A 165 8.65 20.86 18.72
N SER A 166 8.54 21.76 19.70
CA SER A 166 7.26 22.20 20.29
C SER A 166 6.45 21.07 20.92
N ASP A 167 7.11 20.24 21.72
CA ASP A 167 6.50 19.09 22.43
C ASP A 167 5.79 18.07 21.50
N SER A 168 6.15 18.07 20.21
CA SER A 168 5.59 17.13 19.24
C SER A 168 6.15 15.73 19.50
N ARG A 169 5.36 14.88 20.14
CA ARG A 169 5.72 13.50 20.47
C ARG A 169 4.71 12.51 19.92
N TRP A 170 5.19 11.53 19.16
CA TRP A 170 4.35 10.48 18.59
C TRP A 170 4.49 9.22 19.45
N VAL A 171 3.57 9.06 20.40
CA VAL A 171 3.48 7.83 21.20
C VAL A 171 2.50 6.86 20.53
N VAL A 172 2.87 5.61 20.36
CA VAL A 172 2.00 4.55 19.82
C VAL A 172 0.85 4.30 20.80
N LYS A 173 -0.38 4.46 20.32
CA LYS A 173 -1.61 4.28 21.12
C LYS A 173 -2.42 3.08 20.66
N GLU A 174 -2.17 2.67 19.43
CA GLU A 174 -2.93 1.71 18.67
C GLU A 174 -2.45 0.28 18.99
N GLU A 175 -3.39 -0.65 19.10
CA GLU A 175 -3.07 -2.06 19.32
C GLU A 175 -2.71 -2.72 17.99
N GLY A 176 -1.70 -3.61 17.97
CA GLY A 176 -1.23 -4.24 16.73
C GLY A 176 -0.63 -3.27 15.72
N ALA A 177 -0.18 -2.10 16.17
CA ALA A 177 0.39 -1.06 15.31
C ALA A 177 1.64 -1.58 14.57
N ARG A 178 1.76 -1.23 13.29
CA ARG A 178 2.93 -1.52 12.46
C ARG A 178 3.40 -0.28 11.73
N ILE A 179 4.69 -0.19 11.44
CA ILE A 179 5.27 0.90 10.62
C ILE A 179 5.44 0.47 9.17
N ILE A 180 5.13 1.36 8.24
CA ILE A 180 5.50 1.24 6.82
C ILE A 180 6.08 2.54 6.27
N PHE A 181 6.87 2.40 5.21
CA PHE A 181 7.62 3.45 4.53
C PHE A 181 8.40 4.38 5.48
N PRO A 182 9.16 3.86 6.47
CA PRO A 182 9.94 4.70 7.36
C PRO A 182 11.07 5.38 6.58
N ASN A 183 11.12 6.71 6.63
CA ASN A 183 12.13 7.53 6.01
C ASN A 183 12.34 8.83 6.82
N PRO A 184 13.28 8.83 7.80
CA PRO A 184 13.59 10.02 8.57
C PRO A 184 14.26 11.12 7.73
N LYS A 185 14.77 10.79 6.53
CA LYS A 185 15.55 11.70 5.67
C LYS A 185 14.69 12.56 4.75
N VAL A 186 13.37 12.50 4.88
CA VAL A 186 12.48 13.38 4.09
C VAL A 186 12.69 14.86 4.45
N LYS A 187 12.26 15.75 3.54
CA LYS A 187 12.25 17.19 3.80
C LYS A 187 11.18 17.53 4.85
N ASN A 188 11.34 18.67 5.51
CA ASN A 188 10.34 19.17 6.45
C ASN A 188 9.02 19.43 5.73
N GLY A 189 7.91 19.14 6.41
CA GLY A 189 6.56 19.14 5.86
C GLY A 189 6.17 17.86 5.13
N LEU A 190 7.08 16.89 4.96
CA LEU A 190 6.78 15.62 4.32
C LEU A 190 6.61 14.48 5.33
N ARG A 191 5.91 13.45 4.86
CA ARG A 191 5.65 12.23 5.61
C ARG A 191 6.90 11.39 5.76
N ALA A 192 7.30 11.15 7.01
CA ALA A 192 8.41 10.29 7.38
C ALA A 192 8.00 8.82 7.53
N GLY A 193 6.72 8.51 7.77
CA GLY A 193 6.24 7.13 7.85
C GLY A 193 4.74 7.05 8.03
N ILE A 194 4.19 5.84 7.94
CA ILE A 194 2.76 5.57 8.15
C ILE A 194 2.64 4.49 9.21
N VAL A 195 1.85 4.76 10.24
CA VAL A 195 1.43 3.76 11.22
C VAL A 195 0.12 3.16 10.72
N ILE A 196 0.10 1.83 10.65
CA ILE A 196 -1.05 1.05 10.19
C ILE A 196 -1.49 0.09 11.29
N VAL A 197 -2.74 -0.31 11.25
CA VAL A 197 -3.34 -1.29 12.16
C VAL A 197 -4.09 -2.35 11.36
N PRO A 198 -4.27 -3.57 11.90
CA PRO A 198 -5.14 -4.56 11.29
C PRO A 198 -6.52 -3.96 11.01
N ALA A 199 -7.08 -4.33 9.86
CA ALA A 199 -8.43 -3.95 9.48
C ALA A 199 -9.24 -5.21 9.19
N ASP A 200 -10.54 -5.12 9.46
CA ASP A 200 -11.48 -6.16 9.10
C ASP A 200 -12.00 -5.94 7.68
N ALA A 201 -12.61 -6.98 7.13
CA ALA A 201 -13.29 -6.92 5.83
C ALA A 201 -14.67 -6.23 5.90
N ASP A 202 -15.02 -5.68 7.05
CA ASP A 202 -16.28 -4.99 7.30
C ASP A 202 -16.32 -3.66 6.53
N GLY A 203 -17.38 -3.44 5.76
CA GLY A 203 -17.56 -2.21 4.98
C GLY A 203 -16.90 -2.22 3.59
N LEU A 204 -16.32 -3.35 3.17
CA LEU A 204 -15.98 -3.59 1.77
C LEU A 204 -17.27 -3.65 0.92
N GLY A 205 -17.17 -3.16 -0.32
CA GLY A 205 -18.24 -3.22 -1.32
C GLY A 205 -18.11 -4.40 -2.28
#